data_AF-A0A7V7DAZ9-F1
#
_entry.id   AF-A0A7V7DAZ9-F1
#
_cell.length_a   1.000
_cell.length_b   1.000
_cell.length_c   1.000
_cell.angle_alpha   90.00
_cell.angle_beta   90.00
_cell.angle_gamma   90.00
#
_symmetry.space_group_name_H-M   'P 1'
#
loop_
_entity.id
_entity.type
_entity.pdbx_description
1 polymer ?
#
loop_
_entity_poly.entity_id
_entity_poly.type
_entity_poly.pdbx_seq_one_letter_code
_entity_poly.pdbx_strand_id
1 'polypeptide(L)'
;MGIKIDALKCINCMACEMACSYHRDDGFAFLSACIVVYRAREKQDYFGVLIKEEEFLKVARPEGLEVNRIGEAADPNKKADASVKPMLLREGCDLCEDMDDYGPMCIAICPVDAITLE
;
A
#
# COMPACT_ATOMS: atom_id res chain seq x y z
N MET A 1 13.49 7.95 -0.01
CA MET A 1 12.75 7.88 1.27
C MET A 1 11.41 7.24 0.92
N GLY A 2 10.95 6.26 1.69
CA GLY A 2 9.77 5.47 1.34
C GLY A 2 8.86 5.25 2.53
N ILE A 3 7.78 4.49 2.32
CA ILE A 3 6.86 4.10 3.39
C ILE A 3 7.24 2.70 3.87
N LYS A 4 7.35 2.56 5.20
CA LYS A 4 7.52 1.28 5.89
C LYS A 4 6.21 0.88 6.57
N ILE A 5 5.83 -0.38 6.39
CA ILE A 5 4.60 -0.95 6.94
C ILE A 5 4.92 -2.13 7.87
N ASP A 6 4.48 -2.03 9.12
CA ASP A 6 4.49 -3.12 10.10
C ASP A 6 3.18 -3.92 10.02
N ALA A 7 3.22 -5.02 9.28
CA ALA A 7 2.05 -5.87 9.07
C ALA A 7 1.54 -6.55 10.35
N LEU A 8 2.38 -6.69 11.39
CA LEU A 8 1.96 -7.30 12.66
C LEU A 8 1.12 -6.35 13.51
N LYS A 9 1.27 -5.04 13.31
CA LYS A 9 0.44 -4.01 13.95
C LYS A 9 -0.82 -3.69 13.16
N CYS A 10 -0.82 -3.95 11.85
CA CYS A 10 -1.93 -3.58 10.98
C CYS A 10 -3.23 -4.31 11.35
N ILE A 11 -4.29 -3.53 11.62
CA ILE A 11 -5.63 -4.04 11.96
C ILE A 11 -6.58 -4.09 10.76
N ASN A 12 -6.06 -3.91 9.53
CA ASN A 12 -6.84 -4.00 8.29
C ASN A 12 -8.09 -3.07 8.26
N CYS A 13 -8.00 -1.88 8.86
CA CYS A 13 -9.13 -0.94 8.99
C CYS A 13 -9.39 -0.09 7.73
N MET A 14 -8.50 -0.17 6.72
CA MET A 14 -8.58 0.58 5.44
C MET A 14 -8.49 2.12 5.56
N ALA A 15 -8.23 2.67 6.75
CA ALA A 15 -8.12 4.12 6.95
C ALA A 15 -7.05 4.78 6.06
N CYS A 16 -5.89 4.12 5.89
CA CYS A 16 -4.81 4.62 5.05
C CYS A 16 -5.19 4.66 3.55
N GLU A 17 -5.92 3.67 3.05
CA GLU A 17 -6.40 3.63 1.67
C GLU A 17 -7.48 4.69 1.43
N MET A 18 -8.40 4.87 2.37
CA MET A 18 -9.41 5.94 2.31
C MET A 18 -8.76 7.33 2.31
N ALA A 19 -7.79 7.58 3.19
CA ALA A 19 -7.09 8.86 3.24
C ALA A 19 -6.29 9.13 1.95
N CYS A 20 -5.62 8.10 1.43
CA CYS A 20 -4.83 8.21 0.20
C CYS A 20 -5.74 8.45 -1.02
N SER A 21 -6.82 7.68 -1.19
CA SER A 21 -7.78 7.90 -2.28
C SER A 21 -8.39 9.30 -2.23
N TYR A 22 -8.80 9.75 -1.05
CA TYR A 22 -9.35 11.09 -0.86
C TYR A 22 -8.34 12.18 -1.23
N HIS A 23 -7.09 12.04 -0.83
CA HIS A 23 -6.05 12.99 -1.20
C HIS A 23 -5.76 13.02 -2.71
N ARG A 24 -5.80 11.87 -3.40
CA ARG A 24 -5.44 11.78 -4.82
C ARG A 24 -6.54 12.24 -5.78
N ASP A 25 -7.80 12.13 -5.40
CA ASP A 25 -8.94 12.35 -6.32
C ASP A 25 -10.06 13.20 -5.69
N ASP A 26 -9.79 13.87 -4.56
CA ASP A 26 -10.76 14.64 -3.77
C ASP A 26 -12.08 13.89 -3.48
N GLY A 27 -12.01 12.56 -3.46
CA GLY A 27 -13.15 11.66 -3.41
C GLY A 27 -12.73 10.24 -3.01
N PHE A 28 -13.70 9.44 -2.54
CA PHE A 28 -13.46 8.03 -2.15
C PHE A 28 -13.36 7.10 -3.38
N ALA A 29 -12.47 7.45 -4.30
CA ALA A 29 -12.16 6.68 -5.50
C ALA A 29 -11.00 5.71 -5.21
N PHE A 30 -11.31 4.50 -4.76
CA PHE A 30 -10.30 3.52 -4.35
C PHE A 30 -9.27 3.12 -5.41
N LEU A 31 -9.49 3.44 -6.69
CA LEU A 31 -8.52 3.20 -7.76
C LEU A 31 -7.38 4.23 -7.81
N SER A 32 -7.55 5.42 -7.21
CA SER A 32 -6.52 6.45 -7.18
C SER A 32 -5.48 6.25 -6.07
N ALA A 33 -5.82 5.49 -5.02
CA ALA A 33 -4.93 5.28 -3.87
C ALA A 33 -3.64 4.53 -4.25
N CYS A 34 -2.49 5.03 -3.80
CA CYS A 34 -1.20 4.37 -3.93
C CYS A 34 -1.00 3.24 -2.92
N ILE A 35 -1.77 3.24 -1.82
CA ILE A 35 -1.78 2.22 -0.77
C ILE A 35 -3.13 1.51 -0.72
N VAL A 36 -3.12 0.18 -0.70
CA VAL A 36 -4.33 -0.64 -0.70
C VAL A 36 -4.24 -1.69 0.39
N VAL A 37 -5.34 -1.82 1.11
CA VAL A 37 -5.56 -2.88 2.06
C VAL A 37 -6.38 -3.96 1.36
N TYR A 38 -5.85 -5.17 1.29
CA TYR A 38 -6.52 -6.27 0.58
C TYR A 38 -6.73 -7.47 1.47
N ARG A 39 -7.79 -8.23 1.17
CA ARG A 39 -8.03 -9.56 1.70
C ARG A 39 -7.99 -10.55 0.54
N ALA A 40 -7.07 -11.52 0.56
CA ALA A 40 -7.04 -12.51 -0.51
C ALA A 40 -8.24 -13.46 -0.35
N ARG A 41 -8.93 -13.72 -1.47
CA ARG A 41 -10.10 -14.60 -1.52
C ARG A 41 -9.81 -16.05 -1.10
N GLU A 42 -8.55 -16.49 -1.20
CA GLU A 42 -8.17 -17.91 -1.07
C GLU A 42 -7.82 -18.34 0.37
N LYS A 43 -7.69 -17.41 1.33
CA LYS A 43 -7.38 -17.70 2.74
C LYS A 43 -8.12 -16.75 3.67
N GLN A 44 -8.93 -17.29 4.58
CA GLN A 44 -9.85 -16.50 5.43
C GLN A 44 -9.18 -15.54 6.43
N ASP A 45 -7.86 -15.57 6.61
CA ASP A 45 -7.13 -14.64 7.48
C ASP A 45 -5.97 -13.94 6.73
N TYR A 46 -6.03 -13.92 5.40
CA TYR A 46 -4.97 -13.34 4.59
C TYR A 46 -5.28 -11.89 4.26
N PHE A 47 -4.82 -11.00 5.14
CA PHE A 47 -4.80 -9.57 4.89
C PHE A 47 -3.37 -9.08 4.68
N GLY A 48 -3.23 -8.08 3.82
CA GLY A 48 -1.96 -7.44 3.55
C GLY A 48 -2.16 -5.99 3.14
N VAL A 49 -1.06 -5.26 3.10
CA VAL A 49 -1.04 -3.89 2.62
C VAL A 49 -0.08 -3.82 1.43
N LEU A 50 -0.60 -3.36 0.29
CA LEU A 50 0.20 -3.06 -0.88
C LEU A 50 0.47 -1.55 -0.91
N ILE A 51 1.68 -1.16 -1.28
CA ILE A 51 1.97 0.22 -1.66
C ILE A 51 2.77 0.25 -2.95
N LYS A 52 2.29 1.02 -3.92
CA LYS A 52 3.03 1.36 -5.12
C LYS A 52 3.84 2.61 -4.86
N GLU A 53 5.15 2.46 -4.82
CA GLU A 53 6.11 3.56 -4.95
C GLU A 53 6.45 3.77 -6.43
N GLU A 54 7.26 4.78 -6.76
CA GLU A 54 7.63 5.10 -8.14
C GLU A 54 8.28 3.91 -8.87
N GLU A 55 9.27 3.27 -8.24
CA GLU A 55 10.02 2.14 -8.83
C GLU A 55 9.63 0.77 -8.27
N PHE A 56 8.96 0.73 -7.11
CA PHE A 56 8.75 -0.49 -6.35
C PHE A 56 7.30 -0.72 -5.99
N LEU A 57 6.91 -1.99 -5.97
CA LEU A 57 5.66 -2.45 -5.41
C LEU A 57 5.97 -3.28 -4.16
N LYS A 58 5.65 -2.70 -3.01
CA LYS A 58 5.86 -3.32 -1.71
C LYS A 58 4.57 -3.99 -1.26
N VAL A 59 4.69 -5.21 -0.73
CA VAL A 59 3.58 -5.98 -0.18
C VAL A 59 3.96 -6.39 1.24
N ALA A 60 3.33 -5.74 2.22
CA ALA A 60 3.53 -6.03 3.63
C ALA A 60 2.51 -7.06 4.09
N ARG A 61 3.01 -8.19 4.60
CA ARG A 61 2.20 -9.29 5.14
C ARG A 61 2.78 -9.76 6.47
N PRO A 62 1.98 -10.43 7.32
CA PRO A 62 2.49 -11.00 8.57
C PRO A 62 3.69 -11.94 8.37
N GLU A 63 3.78 -12.63 7.22
CA GLU A 63 4.90 -13.51 6.87
C GLU A 63 6.18 -12.76 6.47
N GLY A 64 6.07 -11.47 6.12
CA GLY A 64 7.20 -10.64 5.72
C GLY A 64 6.85 -9.56 4.70
N LEU A 65 7.85 -8.72 4.41
CA LEU A 65 7.79 -7.69 3.39
C LEU A 65 8.31 -8.24 2.06
N GLU A 66 7.48 -8.23 1.03
CA GLU A 66 7.90 -8.50 -0.35
C GLU A 66 8.10 -7.17 -1.08
N VAL A 67 9.28 -6.96 -1.66
CA VAL A 67 9.58 -5.80 -2.51
C VAL A 67 9.80 -6.31 -3.92
N ASN A 68 9.01 -5.82 -4.89
CA ASN A 68 9.14 -6.17 -6.29
C ASN A 68 9.43 -4.90 -7.10
N ARG A 69 10.45 -4.91 -7.96
CA ARG A 69 10.72 -3.80 -8.86
C ARG A 69 9.72 -3.79 -10.01
N ILE A 70 9.18 -2.63 -10.33
CA ILE A 70 8.19 -2.48 -11.40
C ILE A 70 8.90 -2.65 -12.75
N GLY A 71 8.32 -3.46 -13.64
CA GLY A 71 8.86 -3.75 -14.98
C GLY A 71 9.83 -4.93 -15.04
N GLU A 72 10.22 -5.52 -13.90
CA GLU A 72 10.99 -6.76 -13.88
C GLU A 72 10.07 -7.97 -14.12
N ALA A 73 10.56 -8.97 -14.85
CA ALA A 73 9.80 -10.19 -15.11
C ALA A 73 9.49 -10.88 -13.77
N ALA A 74 8.20 -11.09 -13.49
CA ALA A 74 7.79 -11.83 -12.30
C ALA A 74 8.41 -13.23 -12.34
N ASP A 75 9.07 -13.63 -11.25
CA ASP A 75 9.62 -14.98 -11.13
C ASP A 75 8.49 -16.00 -11.32
N PRO A 76 8.56 -16.88 -12.34
CA PRO A 76 7.51 -17.85 -12.63
C PRO A 76 7.25 -18.84 -11.49
N ASN A 77 8.17 -18.99 -10.54
CA ASN A 77 7.99 -19.81 -9.34
C ASN A 77 7.31 -19.06 -8.19
N LYS A 78 7.19 -17.73 -8.27
CA LYS A 78 6.57 -16.89 -7.25
C LYS A 78 5.11 -16.69 -7.62
N LYS A 79 4.20 -17.22 -6.80
CA LYS A 79 2.75 -16.98 -6.98
C LYS A 79 2.45 -15.49 -6.79
N ALA A 80 2.38 -14.76 -7.89
CA ALA A 80 1.94 -13.36 -7.87
C ALA A 80 0.46 -13.32 -7.48
N ASP A 81 0.15 -12.65 -6.37
CA ASP A 81 -1.23 -12.45 -5.94
C ASP A 81 -1.98 -11.61 -7.00
N ALA A 82 -3.11 -12.12 -7.50
CA ALA A 82 -3.87 -11.45 -8.56
C ALA A 82 -4.32 -10.04 -8.15
N SER A 83 -4.44 -9.79 -6.84
CA SER A 83 -4.76 -8.50 -6.22
C SER A 83 -3.71 -7.41 -6.51
N VAL A 84 -2.51 -7.79 -6.97
CA VAL A 84 -1.37 -6.90 -7.24
C VAL A 84 -1.48 -6.23 -8.60
N LYS A 85 -2.14 -6.84 -9.59
CA LYS A 85 -2.20 -6.32 -10.97
C LYS A 85 -2.86 -4.95 -11.11
N PRO A 86 -3.99 -4.66 -10.42
CA PRO A 86 -4.60 -3.33 -10.48
C PRO A 86 -3.71 -2.21 -9.93
N MET A 87 -2.77 -2.52 -9.02
CA MET A 87 -1.85 -1.52 -8.47
C MET A 87 -0.90 -0.93 -9.52
N LEU A 88 -0.51 -1.73 -10.52
CA LEU A 88 0.47 -1.30 -11.53
C LEU A 88 -0.03 -0.12 -12.38
N LEU A 89 -1.35 0.02 -12.52
CA LEU A 89 -1.99 1.09 -13.30
C LEU A 89 -2.15 2.41 -12.52
N ARG A 90 -1.93 2.40 -11.20
CA ARG A 90 -2.11 3.57 -10.34
C ARG A 90 -0.87 4.46 -10.37
N GLU A 91 -0.97 5.69 -9.93
CA GLU A 91 0.21 6.53 -9.79
C GLU A 91 1.06 6.09 -8.57
N GLY A 92 2.37 6.34 -8.63
CA GLY A 92 3.28 6.01 -7.54
C GLY A 92 3.10 6.97 -6.35
N CYS A 93 3.33 6.47 -5.15
CA CYS A 93 3.31 7.28 -3.93
C CYS A 93 4.38 8.36 -3.99
N ASP A 94 3.96 9.60 -3.81
CA ASP A 94 4.75 10.83 -3.74
C ASP A 94 4.93 11.33 -2.30
N LEU A 95 4.59 10.49 -1.31
CA LEU A 95 4.60 10.82 0.11
C LEU A 95 3.71 12.02 0.48
N CYS A 96 2.67 12.31 -0.31
CA CYS A 96 1.84 13.50 -0.15
C CYS A 96 2.70 14.78 -0.16
N GLU A 97 3.59 14.92 -1.14
CA GLU A 97 4.54 16.04 -1.23
C GLU A 97 3.89 17.43 -1.22
N ASP A 98 2.63 17.54 -1.67
CA ASP A 98 1.87 18.78 -1.64
C ASP A 98 1.31 19.14 -0.24
N MET A 99 1.50 18.28 0.77
CA MET A 99 0.96 18.42 2.14
C MET A 99 2.06 18.75 3.16
N ASP A 100 2.76 19.87 2.94
CA ASP A 100 3.91 20.34 3.73
C ASP A 100 3.72 20.28 5.27
N ASP A 101 2.52 20.61 5.76
CA ASP A 101 2.23 20.70 7.20
C ASP A 101 1.93 19.35 7.88
N TYR A 102 1.53 18.33 7.12
CA TYR A 102 0.98 17.07 7.66
C TYR A 102 1.78 15.82 7.25
N GLY A 103 2.53 15.89 6.14
CA GLY A 103 3.24 14.75 5.57
C GLY A 103 2.30 13.64 5.05
N PRO A 104 2.79 12.39 4.94
CA PRO A 104 1.98 11.30 4.39
C PRO A 104 0.72 11.04 5.21
N MET A 105 -0.44 11.27 4.61
CA MET A 105 -1.75 11.11 5.26
C MET A 105 -1.98 9.69 5.79
N CYS A 106 -1.39 8.68 5.15
CA CYS A 106 -1.46 7.30 5.59
C CYS A 106 -0.78 7.06 6.94
N ILE A 107 0.27 7.82 7.28
CA ILE A 107 0.92 7.80 8.59
C ILE A 107 0.02 8.50 9.61
N ALA A 108 -0.42 9.72 9.30
CA ALA A 108 -1.22 10.54 10.20
C ALA A 108 -2.54 9.88 10.64
N ILE A 109 -3.18 9.11 9.74
CA ILE A 109 -4.47 8.48 10.02
C ILE A 109 -4.35 7.07 10.63
N CYS A 110 -3.16 6.47 10.66
CA CYS A 110 -3.00 5.09 11.10
C CYS A 110 -3.27 4.99 12.62
N PRO A 111 -4.33 4.31 13.08
CA PRO A 111 -4.70 4.33 14.49
C PRO A 111 -3.80 3.46 15.38
N VAL A 112 -2.85 2.73 14.78
CA VAL A 112 -2.02 1.71 15.43
C VAL A 112 -0.54 1.86 15.08
N ASP A 113 -0.14 3.00 14.49
CA ASP A 113 1.24 3.31 14.10
C ASP A 113 1.93 2.18 13.32
N ALA A 114 1.16 1.52 12.45
CA ALA A 114 1.66 0.46 11.57
C ALA A 114 2.38 1.01 10.35
N ILE A 115 2.32 2.33 10.09
CA ILE A 115 2.89 2.97 8.91
C ILE A 115 3.86 4.06 9.39
N THR A 116 5.08 4.04 8.88
CA THR A 116 6.16 4.98 9.25
C THR A 116 6.99 5.35 8.01
N LEU A 117 7.81 6.39 8.10
CA LEU A 117 8.84 6.67 7.09
C LEU A 117 10.01 5.70 7.25
N GLU A 118 10.65 5.34 6.13
CA GLU A 118 11.93 4.62 6.09
C GLU A 118 13.13 5.48 6.50
#